data_AF-A0A943TNJ9-F1
#
_entry.id   AF-A0A943TNJ9-F1
#
_cell.length_a   1.000
_cell.length_b   1.000
_cell.length_c   1.000
_cell.angle_alpha   90.00
_cell.angle_beta   90.00
_cell.angle_gamma   90.00
#
_symmetry.space_group_name_H-M   'P 1'
#
loop_
_entity.id
_entity.type
_entity.pdbx_description
1 polymer ?
#
loop_
_entity_poly.entity_id
_entity_poly.type
_entity_poly.pdbx_seq_one_letter_code
_entity_poly.pdbx_strand_id
1 'polypeptide(L)'
;MKEKQGNKPNSYGKLMKRMLIYMGIGGVCGFFVGIFMMFGVKNGMSDLSDLVRPLALPIIAVIFVVSIVLMEFYSRKLKDTMKHLEEAEDEQYEVLSYEEEKYGAMLMSCNVISQVCDIIVLTFTFSRSWLEEASGKELAGFLATCALFCINFFLYGYYQMRYVKMVQAAHPEKRGDMNSKNFQKDWMASCDEAEKEMVYQSAYKAYMALGKMIQILLCATMILHLVFHTGILAVIVVGVIYLTMTLTYHRSCVSLQKAKLNL
;
A
#
# COMPACT_ATOMS: atom_id res chain seq x y z
N MET A 1 16.65 21.48 27.16
CA MET A 1 16.54 20.40 28.17
C MET A 1 16.12 19.13 27.44
N LYS A 2 16.97 18.09 27.42
CA LYS A 2 16.62 16.79 26.82
C LYS A 2 15.64 16.07 27.75
N GLU A 3 14.35 16.07 27.40
CA GLU A 3 13.39 15.21 28.10
C GLU A 3 13.81 13.75 27.94
N LYS A 4 14.01 13.07 29.09
CA LYS A 4 14.19 11.63 29.15
C LYS A 4 12.97 10.98 28.50
N GLN A 5 13.12 10.43 27.30
CA GLN A 5 12.16 9.52 26.71
C GLN A 5 12.09 8.26 27.59
N GLY A 6 11.20 8.27 28.58
CA GLY A 6 10.83 7.10 29.35
C GLY A 6 10.42 5.98 28.40
N ASN A 7 10.89 4.77 28.71
CA ASN A 7 10.81 3.51 27.97
C ASN A 7 9.50 3.35 27.15
N LYS A 8 9.44 3.96 25.96
CA LYS A 8 8.32 3.81 25.03
C LYS A 8 8.43 2.40 24.43
N PRO A 9 7.39 1.55 24.53
CA PRO A 9 7.43 0.21 23.95
C PRO A 9 7.85 0.28 22.47
N ASN A 10 8.76 -0.61 22.05
CA ASN A 10 9.37 -0.61 20.72
C ASN A 10 8.29 -0.45 19.64
N SER A 11 8.35 0.67 18.92
CA SER A 11 7.35 1.04 17.89
C SER A 11 7.22 -0.02 16.79
N TYR A 12 8.31 -0.77 16.50
CA TYR A 12 8.26 -1.92 15.58
C TYR A 12 7.48 -3.11 16.15
N GLY A 13 7.58 -3.38 17.46
CA GLY A 13 6.81 -4.44 18.12
C GLY A 13 5.31 -4.16 18.13
N LYS A 14 4.92 -2.88 18.27
CA LYS A 14 3.52 -2.46 18.15
C LYS A 14 2.98 -2.67 16.73
N LEU A 15 3.77 -2.32 15.71
CA LEU A 15 3.42 -2.54 14.31
C LEU A 15 3.20 -4.03 14.05
N MET A 16 4.17 -4.86 14.43
CA MET A 16 4.11 -6.32 14.31
C MET A 16 2.82 -6.88 14.91
N LYS A 17 2.49 -6.48 16.15
CA LYS A 17 1.25 -6.90 16.82
C LYS A 17 0.00 -6.49 16.05
N ARG A 18 -0.07 -5.26 15.53
CA ARG A 18 -1.22 -4.79 14.74
C ARG A 18 -1.35 -5.55 13.43
N MET A 19 -0.24 -5.78 12.72
CA MET A 19 -0.23 -6.53 11.47
C MET A 19 -0.70 -7.97 11.69
N LEU A 20 -0.28 -8.63 12.77
CA LEU A 20 -0.79 -9.96 13.15
C LEU A 20 -2.31 -9.96 13.41
N ILE A 21 -2.84 -8.93 14.08
CA ILE A 21 -4.29 -8.78 14.30
C ILE A 21 -5.03 -8.64 12.96
N TYR A 22 -4.57 -7.77 12.06
CA TYR A 22 -5.21 -7.59 10.75
C TYR A 22 -5.10 -8.83 9.87
N MET A 23 -3.98 -9.56 9.95
CA MET A 23 -3.83 -10.85 9.28
C MET A 23 -4.84 -11.87 9.80
N GLY A 24 -5.06 -11.94 11.11
CA GLY A 24 -6.09 -12.79 11.72
C GLY A 24 -7.50 -12.41 11.27
N ILE A 25 -7.84 -11.12 11.27
CA ILE A 25 -9.14 -10.62 10.77
C ILE A 25 -9.32 -10.97 9.29
N GLY A 26 -8.31 -10.73 8.46
CA GLY A 26 -8.31 -11.08 7.04
C GLY A 26 -8.51 -12.57 6.80
N GLY A 27 -7.85 -13.42 7.57
CA GLY A 27 -8.03 -14.88 7.52
C GLY A 27 -9.45 -15.32 7.88
N VAL A 28 -10.03 -14.75 8.93
CA VAL A 28 -11.43 -15.04 9.34
C VAL A 28 -12.42 -14.57 8.27
N CYS A 29 -12.26 -13.34 7.77
CA CYS A 29 -13.09 -12.81 6.69
C CYS A 29 -12.98 -13.68 5.41
N GLY A 30 -11.76 -14.05 5.02
CA GLY A 30 -11.51 -14.92 3.88
C GLY A 30 -12.17 -16.29 4.02
N PHE A 31 -12.14 -16.87 5.22
CA PHE A 31 -12.82 -18.14 5.52
C PHE A 31 -14.34 -18.05 5.33
N PHE A 32 -14.99 -17.02 5.89
CA PHE A 32 -16.44 -16.84 5.73
C PHE A 32 -16.85 -16.53 4.29
N VAL A 33 -16.07 -15.71 3.57
CA VAL A 33 -16.30 -15.44 2.14
C VAL A 33 -16.09 -16.71 1.32
N GLY A 34 -15.11 -17.55 1.65
CA GLY A 34 -14.87 -18.84 1.01
C GLY A 34 -16.07 -19.79 1.14
N ILE A 35 -16.68 -19.88 2.33
CA ILE A 35 -17.92 -20.66 2.54
C ILE A 35 -19.07 -20.10 1.68
N PHE A 36 -19.24 -18.78 1.63
CA PHE A 36 -20.29 -18.14 0.83
C PHE A 36 -20.10 -18.39 -0.68
N MET A 37 -18.85 -18.33 -1.17
CA MET A 37 -18.49 -18.57 -2.56
C MET A 37 -18.64 -20.04 -3.01
N MET A 38 -18.89 -20.97 -2.08
CA MET A 38 -19.25 -22.36 -2.40
C MET A 38 -20.55 -22.44 -3.25
N PHE A 39 -21.34 -21.37 -3.31
CA PHE A 39 -22.66 -21.35 -3.95
C PHE A 39 -22.81 -20.66 -5.31
N GLY A 40 -21.77 -20.06 -5.96
CA GLY A 40 -22.12 -19.38 -7.22
C GLY A 40 -21.13 -18.60 -8.08
N VAL A 41 -19.88 -19.03 -8.28
CA VAL A 41 -19.02 -18.40 -9.33
C VAL A 41 -18.28 -19.47 -10.13
N LYS A 42 -18.49 -19.49 -11.45
CA LYS A 42 -17.70 -20.29 -12.41
C LYS A 42 -16.54 -19.45 -12.98
N ASN A 43 -15.45 -20.15 -13.26
CA ASN A 43 -14.08 -19.68 -13.44
C ASN A 43 -13.86 -18.59 -14.51
N GLY A 44 -12.89 -17.70 -14.24
CA GLY A 44 -12.20 -16.86 -15.23
C GLY A 44 -10.73 -17.28 -15.40
N MET A 45 -10.15 -16.99 -16.57
CA MET A 45 -8.77 -17.24 -17.05
C MET A 45 -7.99 -18.38 -16.34
N SER A 46 -8.32 -19.64 -16.65
CA SER A 46 -7.58 -20.83 -16.22
C SER A 46 -6.14 -20.85 -16.72
N ASP A 47 -5.92 -20.54 -18.00
CA ASP A 47 -4.66 -20.86 -18.69
C ASP A 47 -3.46 -20.06 -18.17
N LEU A 48 -3.67 -18.78 -17.82
CA LEU A 48 -2.62 -17.95 -17.22
C LEU A 48 -2.32 -18.36 -15.78
N SER A 49 -3.35 -18.77 -15.04
CA SER A 49 -3.21 -19.23 -13.67
C SER A 49 -2.40 -20.52 -13.62
N ASP A 50 -2.59 -21.43 -14.58
CA ASP A 50 -1.87 -22.70 -14.66
C ASP A 50 -0.37 -22.51 -14.99
N LEU A 51 -0.02 -21.45 -15.72
CA LEU A 51 1.37 -21.08 -15.98
C LEU A 51 2.06 -20.44 -14.75
N VAL A 52 1.37 -19.51 -14.08
CA VAL A 52 1.95 -18.72 -12.98
C VAL A 52 2.06 -19.54 -11.70
N ARG A 53 1.07 -20.38 -11.40
CA ARG A 53 0.96 -21.13 -10.14
C ARG A 53 2.19 -21.98 -9.77
N PRO A 54 2.76 -22.83 -10.65
CA PRO A 54 3.95 -23.61 -10.29
C PRO A 54 5.19 -22.73 -10.05
N LEU A 55 5.20 -21.53 -10.61
CA LEU A 55 6.29 -20.56 -10.47
C LEU A 55 6.02 -19.51 -9.39
N ALA A 56 4.88 -19.54 -8.70
CA ALA A 56 4.49 -18.46 -7.82
C ALA A 56 5.42 -18.30 -6.62
N LEU A 57 5.82 -19.41 -5.97
CA LEU A 57 6.80 -19.39 -4.88
C LEU A 57 8.14 -18.77 -5.31
N PRO A 58 8.79 -19.23 -6.40
CA PRO A 58 10.03 -18.60 -6.85
C PRO A 58 9.83 -17.16 -7.33
N ILE A 59 8.69 -16.81 -7.95
CA ILE A 59 8.40 -15.42 -8.34
C ILE A 59 8.30 -14.51 -7.11
N ILE A 60 7.53 -14.89 -6.09
CA ILE A 60 7.42 -14.11 -4.84
C ILE A 60 8.78 -14.04 -4.12
N ALA A 61 9.59 -15.11 -4.17
CA ALA A 61 10.94 -15.09 -3.61
C ALA A 61 11.86 -14.11 -4.35
N VAL A 62 11.77 -14.04 -5.69
CA VAL A 62 12.50 -13.04 -6.48
C VAL A 62 12.02 -11.63 -6.15
N ILE A 63 10.70 -11.41 -6.08
CA ILE A 63 10.12 -10.12 -5.66
C ILE A 63 10.67 -9.73 -4.29
N PHE A 64 10.70 -10.66 -3.33
CA PHE A 64 11.23 -10.41 -1.99
C PHE A 64 12.70 -9.95 -2.01
N VAL A 65 13.57 -10.67 -2.73
CA VAL A 65 14.99 -10.34 -2.81
C VAL A 65 15.20 -8.98 -3.50
N VAL A 66 14.54 -8.76 -4.64
CA VAL A 66 14.64 -7.49 -5.39
C VAL A 66 14.10 -6.33 -4.55
N SER A 67 12.99 -6.54 -3.84
CA SER A 67 12.40 -5.59 -2.91
C SER A 67 13.40 -5.15 -1.84
N ILE A 68 14.07 -6.11 -1.18
CA ILE A 68 15.08 -5.80 -0.16
C ILE A 68 16.21 -4.98 -0.76
N VAL A 69 16.74 -5.38 -1.92
CA VAL A 69 17.85 -4.69 -2.57
C VAL A 69 17.47 -3.25 -2.91
N LEU A 70 16.35 -3.04 -3.59
CA LEU A 70 15.90 -1.70 -4.00
C LEU A 70 15.55 -0.82 -2.80
N MET A 71 14.80 -1.36 -1.82
CA MET A 71 14.41 -0.58 -0.64
C MET A 71 15.60 -0.24 0.25
N GLU A 72 16.56 -1.15 0.43
CA GLU A 72 17.76 -0.86 1.20
C GLU A 72 18.66 0.14 0.46
N PHE A 73 18.79 0.03 -0.87
CA PHE A 73 19.51 1.01 -1.68
C PHE A 73 18.94 2.42 -1.53
N TYR A 74 17.63 2.60 -1.75
CA TYR A 74 17.00 3.91 -1.61
C TYR A 74 16.94 4.39 -0.17
N SER A 75 16.79 3.49 0.81
CA SER A 75 16.87 3.87 2.23
C SER A 75 18.26 4.36 2.61
N ARG A 76 19.33 3.80 2.05
CA ARG A 76 20.69 4.29 2.27
C ARG A 76 20.91 5.65 1.63
N LYS A 77 20.47 5.82 0.37
CA LYS A 77 20.52 7.12 -0.31
C LYS A 77 19.77 8.20 0.46
N LEU A 78 18.53 7.92 0.86
CA LEU A 78 17.73 8.84 1.67
C LEU A 78 18.41 9.20 2.99
N LYS A 79 18.93 8.20 3.72
CA LYS A 79 19.62 8.42 4.99
C LYS A 79 20.90 9.22 4.82
N ASP A 80 21.63 9.02 3.72
CA ASP A 80 22.85 9.75 3.41
C ASP A 80 22.53 11.21 3.08
N THR A 81 21.55 11.46 2.21
CA THR A 81 21.02 12.79 1.89
C THR A 81 20.58 13.54 3.15
N MET A 82 19.79 12.91 4.03
CA MET A 82 19.34 13.52 5.29
C MET A 82 20.48 13.92 6.25
N LYS A 83 21.61 13.20 6.24
CA LYS A 83 22.77 13.58 7.06
C LYS A 83 23.46 14.81 6.54
N HIS A 84 23.65 14.88 5.22
CA HIS A 84 24.25 16.05 4.60
C HIS A 84 23.36 17.30 4.77
N LEU A 85 22.04 17.11 4.97
CA LEU A 85 21.09 18.21 5.16
C LEU A 85 21.29 18.93 6.50
N GLU A 86 21.77 18.22 7.52
CA GLU A 86 22.11 18.80 8.82
C GLU A 86 23.32 19.76 8.73
N GLU A 87 24.18 19.56 7.73
CA GLU A 87 25.43 20.30 7.54
C GLU A 87 25.39 21.26 6.33
N ALA A 88 24.27 21.32 5.60
CA ALA A 88 24.17 22.04 4.33
C ALA A 88 24.02 23.56 4.52
N GLU A 89 24.71 24.32 3.67
CA GLU A 89 24.48 25.76 3.48
C GLU A 89 23.32 26.01 2.50
N ASP A 90 22.79 27.25 2.45
CA ASP A 90 21.52 27.61 1.78
C ASP A 90 21.39 27.10 0.32
N GLU A 91 22.42 27.24 -0.54
CA GLU A 91 22.37 26.75 -1.93
C GLU A 91 22.38 25.22 -2.03
N GLN A 92 23.09 24.55 -1.13
CA GLN A 92 23.15 23.09 -1.11
C GLN A 92 21.89 22.47 -0.50
N TYR A 93 21.25 23.21 0.42
CA TYR A 93 20.03 22.78 1.10
C TYR A 93 18.88 22.54 0.12
N GLU A 94 18.64 23.44 -0.84
CA GLU A 94 17.56 23.27 -1.82
C GLU A 94 17.70 21.99 -2.66
N VAL A 95 18.91 21.73 -3.16
CA VAL A 95 19.21 20.54 -3.95
C VAL A 95 19.00 19.29 -3.11
N LEU A 96 19.46 19.31 -1.87
CA LEU A 96 19.44 18.15 -1.00
C LEU A 96 18.04 17.86 -0.44
N SER A 97 17.24 18.90 -0.19
CA SER A 97 15.82 18.78 0.14
C SER A 97 15.04 18.15 -1.02
N TYR A 98 15.33 18.55 -2.26
CA TYR A 98 14.76 17.87 -3.44
C TYR A 98 15.18 16.39 -3.52
N GLU A 99 16.45 16.08 -3.26
CA GLU A 99 16.93 14.69 -3.24
C GLU A 99 16.27 13.86 -2.15
N GLU A 100 16.01 14.45 -0.98
CA GLU A 100 15.32 13.79 0.12
C GLU A 100 13.92 13.36 -0.31
N GLU A 101 13.13 14.29 -0.86
CA GLU A 101 11.78 14.02 -1.34
C GLU A 101 11.81 12.98 -2.47
N LYS A 102 12.77 13.11 -3.41
CA LYS A 102 12.95 12.16 -4.51
C LYS A 102 13.25 10.75 -4.02
N TYR A 103 14.25 10.57 -3.16
CA TYR A 103 14.63 9.24 -2.67
C TYR A 103 13.56 8.66 -1.72
N GLY A 104 12.88 9.51 -0.95
CA GLY A 104 11.70 9.14 -0.17
C GLY A 104 10.56 8.60 -1.04
N ALA A 105 10.22 9.34 -2.09
CA ALA A 105 9.22 8.92 -3.07
C ALA A 105 9.61 7.62 -3.79
N MET A 106 10.87 7.45 -4.18
CA MET A 106 11.37 6.22 -4.82
C MET A 106 11.31 5.02 -3.88
N LEU A 107 11.68 5.20 -2.61
CA LEU A 107 11.60 4.15 -1.59
C LEU A 107 10.14 3.70 -1.39
N MET A 108 9.22 4.64 -1.21
CA MET A 108 7.79 4.34 -1.04
C MET A 108 7.16 3.77 -2.31
N SER A 109 7.57 4.24 -3.49
CA SER A 109 7.09 3.71 -4.77
C SER A 109 7.53 2.25 -4.97
N CYS A 110 8.80 1.93 -4.72
CA CYS A 110 9.28 0.54 -4.75
C CYS A 110 8.48 -0.33 -3.76
N ASN A 111 8.16 0.21 -2.58
CA ASN A 111 7.36 -0.47 -1.57
C ASN A 111 5.94 -0.80 -2.05
N VAL A 112 5.24 0.16 -2.65
CA VAL A 112 3.90 -0.04 -3.19
C VAL A 112 3.91 -0.96 -4.42
N ILE A 113 4.88 -0.82 -5.34
CA ILE A 113 4.99 -1.67 -6.52
C ILE A 113 5.19 -3.14 -6.10
N SER A 114 6.09 -3.39 -5.16
CA SER A 114 6.38 -4.74 -4.68
C SER A 114 5.15 -5.39 -4.02
N GLN A 115 4.42 -4.62 -3.21
CA GLN A 115 3.13 -5.05 -2.64
C GLN A 115 2.12 -5.46 -3.72
N VAL A 116 1.96 -4.63 -4.75
CA VAL A 116 1.01 -4.88 -5.84
C VAL A 116 1.43 -6.12 -6.65
N CYS A 117 2.71 -6.28 -6.96
CA CYS A 117 3.23 -7.46 -7.66
C CYS A 117 2.96 -8.74 -6.85
N ASP A 118 3.23 -8.73 -5.56
CA ASP A 118 2.96 -9.86 -4.68
C ASP A 118 1.47 -10.23 -4.63
N ILE A 119 0.57 -9.25 -4.54
CA ILE A 119 -0.88 -9.47 -4.55
C ILE A 119 -1.33 -10.08 -5.88
N ILE A 120 -0.82 -9.58 -7.00
CA ILE A 120 -1.15 -10.09 -8.34
C ILE A 120 -0.71 -11.55 -8.46
N VAL A 121 0.55 -11.86 -8.11
CA VAL A 121 1.08 -13.22 -8.19
C VAL A 121 0.28 -14.15 -7.28
N LEU A 122 0.02 -13.75 -6.03
CA LEU A 122 -0.77 -14.54 -5.09
C LEU A 122 -2.18 -14.83 -5.63
N THR A 123 -2.83 -13.87 -6.29
CA THR A 123 -4.18 -14.05 -6.86
C THR A 123 -4.22 -15.16 -7.90
N PHE A 124 -3.15 -15.36 -8.67
CA PHE A 124 -3.07 -16.47 -9.64
C PHE A 124 -2.83 -17.84 -9.01
N THR A 125 -2.44 -17.90 -7.73
CA THR A 125 -2.06 -19.17 -7.07
C THR A 125 -3.21 -20.01 -6.58
N PHE A 126 -4.40 -19.43 -6.44
CA PHE A 126 -5.58 -20.12 -5.95
C PHE A 126 -6.79 -19.84 -6.83
N SER A 127 -7.56 -20.89 -7.09
CA SER A 127 -8.89 -20.82 -7.67
C SER A 127 -9.72 -21.89 -7.00
N ARG A 128 -11.04 -21.75 -7.01
CA ARG A 128 -11.93 -22.71 -6.36
C ARG A 128 -11.75 -24.12 -6.93
N SER A 129 -11.82 -24.25 -8.25
CA SER A 129 -11.68 -25.56 -8.91
C SER A 129 -10.35 -26.22 -8.61
N TRP A 130 -9.27 -25.45 -8.58
CA TRP A 130 -7.96 -26.01 -8.23
C TRP A 130 -7.88 -26.41 -6.76
N LEU A 131 -8.43 -25.62 -5.82
CA LEU A 131 -8.41 -25.97 -4.40
C LEU A 131 -9.16 -27.27 -4.11
N GLU A 132 -10.20 -27.59 -4.88
CA GLU A 132 -10.96 -28.84 -4.76
C GLU A 132 -10.17 -30.06 -5.29
N GLU A 133 -9.25 -29.87 -6.24
CA GLU A 133 -8.49 -30.93 -6.91
C GLU A 133 -7.02 -31.04 -6.46
N ALA A 134 -6.51 -30.04 -5.73
CA ALA A 134 -5.10 -29.93 -5.38
C ALA A 134 -4.62 -31.08 -4.49
N SER A 135 -3.47 -31.65 -4.87
CA SER A 135 -2.79 -32.65 -4.05
C SER A 135 -2.20 -32.04 -2.77
N GLY A 136 -1.91 -32.88 -1.75
CA GLY A 136 -1.30 -32.41 -0.50
C GLY A 136 0.05 -31.70 -0.71
N LYS A 137 0.83 -32.08 -1.72
CA LYS A 137 2.09 -31.43 -2.08
C LYS A 137 1.87 -30.04 -2.67
N GLU A 138 0.88 -29.89 -3.53
CA GLU A 138 0.51 -28.60 -4.12
C GLU A 138 -0.07 -27.64 -3.09
N LEU A 139 -0.90 -28.16 -2.17
CA LEU A 139 -1.40 -27.37 -1.05
C LEU A 139 -0.26 -26.90 -0.12
N ALA A 140 0.73 -27.76 0.14
CA ALA A 140 1.92 -27.38 0.90
C ALA A 140 2.72 -26.27 0.19
N GLY A 141 2.90 -26.35 -1.13
CA GLY A 141 3.53 -25.31 -1.94
C GLY A 141 2.77 -23.98 -1.91
N PHE A 142 1.43 -24.03 -1.98
CA PHE A 142 0.57 -22.86 -1.83
C PHE A 142 0.69 -22.24 -0.43
N LEU A 143 0.65 -23.04 0.63
CA LEU A 143 0.84 -22.55 2.00
C LEU A 143 2.22 -21.92 2.21
N ALA A 144 3.27 -22.50 1.62
CA ALA A 144 4.61 -21.89 1.62
C ALA A 144 4.62 -20.54 0.90
N THR A 145 3.90 -20.42 -0.22
CA THR A 145 3.74 -19.17 -0.98
C THR A 145 3.00 -18.10 -0.15
N CYS A 146 1.92 -18.48 0.51
CA CYS A 146 1.20 -17.61 1.45
C CYS A 146 2.06 -17.17 2.63
N ALA A 147 2.85 -18.08 3.21
CA ALA A 147 3.76 -17.75 4.30
C ALA A 147 4.82 -16.72 3.86
N LEU A 148 5.41 -16.90 2.68
CA LEU A 148 6.38 -15.97 2.11
C LEU A 148 5.73 -14.61 1.79
N PHE A 149 4.54 -14.61 1.20
CA PHE A 149 3.75 -13.39 0.98
C PHE A 149 3.52 -12.62 2.30
N CYS A 150 3.16 -13.32 3.38
CA CYS A 150 3.01 -12.68 4.69
C CYS A 150 4.32 -12.07 5.17
N ILE A 151 5.45 -12.78 5.05
CA ILE A 151 6.79 -12.26 5.40
C ILE A 151 7.10 -10.99 4.61
N ASN A 152 6.83 -10.98 3.30
CA ASN A 152 6.99 -9.79 2.45
C ASN A 152 6.10 -8.64 2.95
N PHE A 153 4.85 -8.93 3.31
CA PHE A 153 3.93 -7.92 3.83
C PHE A 153 4.47 -7.27 5.12
N PHE A 154 5.03 -8.05 6.05
CA PHE A 154 5.73 -7.53 7.23
C PHE A 154 6.95 -6.68 6.87
N LEU A 155 7.74 -7.09 5.88
CA LEU A 155 8.86 -6.29 5.36
C LEU A 155 8.38 -4.92 4.84
N TYR A 156 7.27 -4.89 4.11
CA TYR A 156 6.74 -3.65 3.57
C TYR A 156 6.30 -2.68 4.65
N GLY A 157 5.58 -3.17 5.66
CA GLY A 157 5.22 -2.38 6.85
C GLY A 157 6.46 -1.89 7.62
N TYR A 158 7.50 -2.73 7.73
CA TYR A 158 8.77 -2.34 8.34
C TYR A 158 9.41 -1.15 7.60
N TYR A 159 9.48 -1.18 6.28
CA TYR A 159 10.06 -0.08 5.49
C TYR A 159 9.23 1.19 5.52
N GLN A 160 7.90 1.09 5.53
CA GLN A 160 7.03 2.26 5.74
C GLN A 160 7.30 2.92 7.10
N MET A 161 7.44 2.12 8.17
CA MET A 161 7.80 2.64 9.50
C MET A 161 9.22 3.20 9.56
N ARG A 162 10.18 2.53 8.92
CA ARG A 162 11.56 3.00 8.82
C ARG A 162 11.61 4.35 8.10
N TYR A 163 10.88 4.52 7.00
CA TYR A 163 10.77 5.78 6.29
C TYR A 163 10.26 6.90 7.19
N VAL A 164 9.10 6.70 7.85
CA VAL A 164 8.54 7.69 8.79
C VAL A 164 9.54 8.06 9.88
N LYS A 165 10.25 7.08 10.46
CA LYS A 165 11.26 7.33 11.50
C LYS A 165 12.50 8.05 10.99
N MET A 166 12.92 7.82 9.75
CA MET A 166 14.05 8.53 9.13
C MET A 166 13.67 10.00 8.91
N VAL A 167 12.48 10.27 8.37
CA VAL A 167 11.97 11.64 8.22
C VAL A 167 11.85 12.33 9.58
N GLN A 168 11.25 11.70 10.59
CA GLN A 168 11.16 12.27 11.95
C GLN A 168 12.52 12.52 12.62
N ALA A 169 13.58 11.81 12.20
CA ALA A 169 14.92 12.01 12.73
C ALA A 169 15.62 13.19 12.05
N ALA A 170 15.41 13.37 10.74
CA ALA A 170 15.92 14.51 9.98
C ALA A 170 15.15 15.81 10.27
N HIS A 171 13.84 15.67 10.53
CA HIS A 171 12.88 16.76 10.67
C HIS A 171 12.12 16.64 12.00
N PRO A 172 12.67 17.16 13.11
CA PRO A 172 12.11 16.98 14.46
C PRO A 172 10.72 17.61 14.67
N GLU A 173 10.33 18.55 13.82
CA GLU A 173 9.02 19.16 13.80
C GLU A 173 7.93 18.20 13.30
N LYS A 174 8.27 17.19 12.48
CA LYS A 174 7.35 16.16 12.01
C LYS A 174 6.87 15.27 13.15
N ARG A 175 5.55 15.16 13.30
CA ARG A 175 4.91 14.44 14.42
C ARG A 175 3.94 13.37 13.92
N GLY A 176 3.60 12.45 14.82
CA GLY A 176 2.64 11.38 14.58
C GLY A 176 3.20 10.00 14.92
N ASP A 177 2.44 9.20 15.66
CA ASP A 177 2.75 7.78 15.85
C ASP A 177 2.09 6.98 14.72
N MET A 178 2.88 6.30 13.88
CA MET A 178 2.36 5.44 12.82
C MET A 178 1.43 4.34 13.37
N ASN A 179 1.58 3.98 14.65
CA ASN A 179 0.71 3.04 15.32
C ASN A 179 -0.64 3.66 15.79
N SER A 180 -0.84 4.97 15.64
CA SER A 180 -2.07 5.69 15.97
C SER A 180 -3.06 5.69 14.80
N LYS A 181 -4.36 5.69 15.12
CA LYS A 181 -5.42 5.92 14.12
C LYS A 181 -5.42 7.35 13.58
N ASN A 182 -4.85 8.28 14.33
CA ASN A 182 -4.78 9.70 13.97
C ASN A 182 -3.47 10.08 13.27
N PHE A 183 -2.62 9.10 12.92
CA PHE A 183 -1.29 9.36 12.33
C PHE A 183 -1.34 10.39 11.20
N GLN A 184 -2.22 10.20 10.21
CA GLN A 184 -2.35 11.12 9.07
C GLN A 184 -2.73 12.54 9.48
N LYS A 185 -3.61 12.67 10.49
CA LYS A 185 -4.02 13.98 11.03
C LYS A 185 -2.86 14.65 11.77
N ASP A 186 -2.17 13.90 12.63
CA ASP A 186 -1.05 14.40 13.42
C ASP A 186 0.14 14.77 12.52
N TRP A 187 0.36 13.99 11.46
CA TRP A 187 1.37 14.23 10.43
C TRP A 187 1.08 15.51 9.65
N MET A 188 -0.13 15.64 9.09
CA MET A 188 -0.55 16.86 8.36
C MET A 188 -0.54 18.11 9.23
N ALA A 189 -0.87 17.98 10.53
CA ALA A 189 -0.83 19.09 11.47
C ALA A 189 0.61 19.56 11.80
N SER A 190 1.60 18.70 11.58
CA SER A 190 3.02 19.03 11.80
C SER A 190 3.72 19.66 10.59
N CYS A 191 3.13 19.54 9.40
CA CYS A 191 3.64 20.19 8.21
C CYS A 191 3.46 21.71 8.29
N ASP A 192 4.37 22.45 7.65
CA ASP A 192 4.18 23.88 7.41
C ASP A 192 3.16 24.14 6.28
N GLU A 193 2.91 25.41 5.97
CA GLU A 193 1.92 25.79 4.96
C GLU A 193 2.36 25.43 3.52
N ALA A 194 3.66 25.54 3.21
CA ALA A 194 4.17 25.20 1.89
C ALA A 194 4.08 23.69 1.64
N GLU A 195 4.42 22.87 2.62
CA GLU A 195 4.30 21.42 2.57
C GLU A 195 2.84 20.96 2.47
N LYS A 196 1.94 21.58 3.24
CA LYS A 196 0.50 21.31 3.11
C LYS A 196 0.03 21.65 1.70
N GLU A 197 0.43 22.78 1.16
CA GLU A 197 0.09 23.18 -0.20
C GLU A 197 0.58 22.15 -1.23
N MET A 198 1.84 21.70 -1.13
CA MET A 198 2.39 20.65 -2.00
C MET A 198 1.57 19.36 -1.92
N VAL A 199 1.19 18.92 -0.72
CA VAL A 199 0.34 17.75 -0.51
C VAL A 199 -1.04 17.97 -1.15
N TYR A 200 -1.65 19.15 -0.99
CA TYR A 200 -2.95 19.45 -1.58
C TYR A 200 -2.91 19.45 -3.11
N GLN A 201 -1.92 20.10 -3.72
CA GLN A 201 -1.76 20.12 -5.18
C GLN A 201 -1.49 18.72 -5.74
N SER A 202 -0.65 17.94 -5.06
CA SER A 202 -0.34 16.56 -5.43
C SER A 202 -1.55 15.64 -5.30
N ALA A 203 -2.32 15.75 -4.21
CA ALA A 203 -3.55 15.00 -4.00
C ALA A 203 -4.61 15.34 -5.04
N TYR A 204 -4.76 16.62 -5.42
CA TYR A 204 -5.67 17.04 -6.49
C TYR A 204 -5.26 16.45 -7.84
N LYS A 205 -3.97 16.50 -8.18
CA LYS A 205 -3.45 15.88 -9.41
C LYS A 205 -3.70 14.37 -9.45
N ALA A 206 -3.47 13.68 -8.33
CA ALA A 206 -3.76 12.26 -8.20
C ALA A 206 -5.26 11.96 -8.34
N TYR A 207 -6.12 12.75 -7.71
CA TYR A 207 -7.58 12.64 -7.83
C TYR A 207 -8.05 12.77 -9.28
N MET A 208 -7.55 13.79 -10.01
CA MET A 208 -7.91 14.00 -11.41
C MET A 208 -7.43 12.86 -12.32
N ALA A 209 -6.23 12.34 -12.08
CA ALA A 209 -5.71 11.18 -12.80
C ALA A 209 -6.55 9.92 -12.52
N LEU A 210 -6.87 9.64 -11.26
CA LEU A 210 -7.72 8.52 -10.87
C LEU A 210 -9.13 8.62 -11.45
N GLY A 211 -9.71 9.82 -11.50
CA GLY A 211 -11.00 10.06 -12.14
C GLY A 211 -11.04 9.57 -13.59
N LYS A 212 -10.02 9.90 -14.38
CA LYS A 212 -9.90 9.43 -15.77
C LYS A 212 -9.63 7.93 -15.85
N MET A 213 -8.68 7.43 -15.03
CA MET A 213 -8.28 6.02 -15.06
C MET A 213 -9.42 5.08 -14.65
N ILE A 214 -10.22 5.43 -13.65
CA ILE A 214 -11.35 4.62 -13.20
C ILE A 214 -12.41 4.51 -14.30
N GLN A 215 -12.67 5.58 -15.06
CA GLN A 215 -13.59 5.54 -16.19
C GLN A 215 -13.08 4.60 -17.30
N ILE A 216 -11.78 4.68 -17.64
CA ILE A 216 -11.16 3.78 -18.61
C ILE A 216 -11.25 2.32 -18.13
N LEU A 217 -10.95 2.06 -16.86
CA LEU A 217 -11.03 0.73 -16.26
C LEU A 217 -12.47 0.19 -16.24
N LEU A 218 -13.47 1.05 -16.04
CA LEU A 218 -14.87 0.63 -16.10
C LEU A 218 -15.24 0.16 -17.52
N CYS A 219 -14.87 0.91 -18.55
CA CYS A 219 -15.08 0.49 -19.94
C CYS A 219 -14.30 -0.79 -20.27
N ALA A 220 -13.03 -0.86 -19.85
CA ALA A 220 -12.19 -2.03 -20.08
C ALA A 220 -12.76 -3.29 -19.42
N THR A 221 -13.21 -3.21 -18.16
CA THR A 221 -13.81 -4.35 -17.45
C THR A 221 -15.13 -4.79 -18.08
N MET A 222 -15.94 -3.87 -18.62
CA MET A 222 -17.14 -4.23 -19.39
C MET A 222 -16.81 -5.01 -20.67
N ILE A 223 -15.81 -4.57 -21.43
CA ILE A 223 -15.37 -5.25 -22.66
C ILE A 223 -14.75 -6.62 -22.32
N LEU A 224 -13.87 -6.67 -21.32
CA LEU A 224 -13.23 -7.91 -20.89
C LEU A 224 -14.24 -8.92 -20.36
N HIS A 225 -15.31 -8.46 -19.68
CA HIS A 225 -16.40 -9.34 -19.26
C HIS A 225 -17.12 -10.00 -20.45
N LEU A 226 -17.33 -9.27 -21.56
CA LEU A 226 -17.94 -9.80 -22.77
C LEU A 226 -17.04 -10.87 -23.44
N VAL A 227 -15.73 -10.65 -23.47
CA VAL A 227 -14.77 -11.51 -24.18
C VAL A 227 -14.35 -12.73 -23.34
N PHE A 228 -14.09 -12.53 -22.05
CA PHE A 228 -13.49 -13.54 -21.17
C PHE A 228 -14.45 -14.11 -20.12
N HIS A 229 -15.73 -13.71 -20.17
CA HIS A 229 -16.78 -14.18 -19.25
C HIS A 229 -16.42 -14.05 -17.75
N THR A 230 -15.63 -13.04 -17.38
CA THR A 230 -15.06 -12.84 -16.03
C THR A 230 -16.08 -12.53 -14.92
N GLY A 231 -17.37 -12.50 -15.23
CA GLY A 231 -18.45 -12.08 -14.33
C GLY A 231 -18.63 -10.56 -14.19
N ILE A 232 -19.82 -10.13 -13.79
CA ILE A 232 -20.17 -8.70 -13.62
C ILE A 232 -19.47 -8.02 -12.42
N LEU A 233 -18.89 -8.82 -11.51
CA LEU A 233 -18.35 -8.35 -10.24
C LEU A 233 -17.25 -7.30 -10.41
N ALA A 234 -16.35 -7.47 -11.37
CA ALA A 234 -15.28 -6.50 -11.65
C ALA A 234 -15.85 -5.12 -12.01
N VAL A 235 -16.90 -5.08 -12.83
CA VAL A 235 -17.59 -3.83 -13.23
C VAL A 235 -18.23 -3.17 -12.00
N ILE A 236 -18.90 -3.95 -11.14
CA ILE A 236 -19.52 -3.45 -9.92
C ILE A 236 -18.46 -2.87 -8.96
N VAL A 237 -17.36 -3.58 -8.73
CA VAL A 237 -16.28 -3.12 -7.84
C VAL A 237 -15.69 -1.80 -8.32
N VAL A 238 -15.36 -1.67 -9.61
CA VAL A 238 -14.86 -0.42 -10.19
C VAL A 238 -15.90 0.70 -10.07
N GLY A 239 -17.18 0.40 -10.32
CA GLY A 239 -18.29 1.34 -10.18
C GLY A 239 -18.49 1.85 -8.75
N VAL A 240 -18.39 0.97 -7.74
CA VAL A 240 -18.48 1.36 -6.31
C VAL A 240 -17.32 2.28 -5.94
N ILE A 241 -16.09 1.97 -6.36
CA ILE A 241 -14.93 2.84 -6.11
C ILE A 241 -15.15 4.23 -6.71
N TYR A 242 -15.63 4.30 -7.96
CA TYR A 242 -15.94 5.55 -8.63
C TYR A 242 -17.00 6.37 -7.88
N LEU A 243 -18.08 5.69 -7.45
CA LEU A 243 -19.17 6.31 -6.71
C LEU A 243 -18.70 6.84 -5.35
N THR A 244 -17.95 6.03 -4.60
CA THR A 244 -17.40 6.42 -3.29
C THR A 244 -16.49 7.63 -3.41
N MET A 245 -15.57 7.63 -4.39
CA MET A 245 -14.68 8.76 -4.64
C MET A 245 -15.47 10.04 -4.95
N THR A 246 -16.46 9.93 -5.83
CA THR A 246 -17.30 11.05 -6.25
C THR A 246 -18.15 11.59 -5.10
N LEU A 247 -18.87 10.74 -4.37
CA LEU A 247 -19.72 11.17 -3.26
C LEU A 247 -18.90 11.75 -2.09
N THR A 248 -17.73 11.19 -1.81
CA THR A 248 -16.84 11.71 -0.75
C THR A 248 -16.34 13.10 -1.10
N TYR A 249 -15.93 13.34 -2.34
CA TYR A 249 -15.51 14.66 -2.81
C TYR A 249 -16.64 15.70 -2.64
N HIS A 250 -17.83 15.42 -3.19
CA HIS A 250 -18.96 16.34 -3.09
C HIS A 250 -19.35 16.63 -1.64
N ARG A 251 -19.40 15.60 -0.77
CA ARG A 251 -19.67 15.79 0.67
C ARG A 251 -18.62 16.67 1.33
N SER A 252 -17.35 16.49 0.98
CA SER A 252 -16.25 17.31 1.50
C SER A 252 -16.38 18.77 1.07
N CYS A 253 -16.64 19.04 -0.23
CA CYS A 253 -16.86 20.39 -0.73
C CYS A 253 -18.02 21.11 0.00
N VAL A 254 -19.17 20.43 0.16
CA VAL A 254 -20.32 21.00 0.87
C VAL A 254 -19.99 21.26 2.34
N SER A 255 -19.31 20.33 3.01
CA SER A 255 -18.89 20.49 4.41
C SER A 255 -17.95 21.68 4.60
N LEU A 256 -16.98 21.85 3.71
CA LEU A 256 -16.03 22.97 3.75
C LEU A 256 -16.74 24.30 3.46
N GLN A 257 -17.67 24.34 2.51
CA GLN A 257 -18.46 25.54 2.22
C GLN A 257 -19.34 25.93 3.42
N LYS A 258 -19.97 24.95 4.07
CA LYS A 258 -20.76 25.18 5.29
C LYS A 258 -19.90 25.71 6.44
N ALA A 259 -18.68 25.20 6.59
CA ALA A 259 -17.75 25.68 7.62
C ALA A 259 -17.39 27.17 7.42
N LYS A 260 -17.25 27.62 6.16
CA LYS A 260 -17.00 29.05 5.84
C LYS A 260 -18.17 29.97 6.19
N LEU A 261 -19.41 29.47 6.16
CA LEU A 261 -20.60 30.26 6.51
C LEU A 261 -20.82 30.39 8.02
N ASN A 262 -20.16 29.54 8.81
CA ASN A 262 -20.23 29.52 10.27
C ASN A 262 -19.02 30.21 10.95
N LEU A 263 -18.17 30.87 10.15
CA LEU A 263 -17.09 31.77 10.57
C LEU A 263 -17.56 33.22 10.39
#